data_AF-A0A958ZLY4-F1
#
_entry.id   AF-A0A958ZLY4-F1
#
_cell.length_a   1.000
_cell.length_b   1.000
_cell.length_c   1.000
_cell.angle_alpha   90.00
_cell.angle_beta   90.00
_cell.angle_gamma   90.00
#
_symmetry.space_group_name_H-M   'P 1'
#
loop_
_entity.id
_entity.type
_entity.pdbx_description
1 polymer ?
#
loop_
_entity_poly.entity_id
_entity_poly.type
_entity_poly.pdbx_seq_one_letter_code
_entity_poly.pdbx_strand_id
1 'polypeptide(L)'
;MKKIFSLVLVGLSMAACSDEPSMEQTTEIPREYDLRDFFRNPQKSQYNISPNGEYFSYMAPWEGRMNIFIQKPGDTSGTRITSVTDRDIAGYGWANDNRILYLKDEGGNENFAIFGVNIDGSNPMALTLFDSVTTRWIDDLEDLDDYILVALNKRDKRIFDPYRLNINTGELEMLAENPGNIQGWVTDHEGKLRMATTTDGVNTSLLYRPTEKDNWRPVITTNFKESVDPLLFTFDNQHLYASSNLGRDKSAIVRFNLETGKEDSILFAHPEVDVRGLNYSRKRKVLTSISYTTDKRYRKFLDEQTKNWFDKLGAALPGYELGISGWSKDETKVIVRTYSDRSLGAYYFYDIAADNLVKIEDVSPWLNEDDMAEMKPVQYTSRDGLTINGYLTLPKGREPKNLPVVINVHGGPWARDNWGFNPEVQYLANRGFAVLQMNFRGSTGYGRAFWEASFKQWGQTMQNDVTDGVKWLIEQGIADSGRVAICGASYGGYATLAGLAYSPELYACGVDYVGVSNLFTFMQTIPPYWKPFLEMMYEM
;
A
#
# COMPACT_ATOMS: atom_id res chain seq x y z
N MET A 1 -11.37 82.05 -17.26
CA MET A 1 -12.10 80.85 -17.73
C MET A 1 -11.11 79.71 -17.90
N LYS A 2 -11.37 78.60 -17.19
CA LYS A 2 -10.72 77.27 -17.20
C LYS A 2 -9.18 77.19 -17.22
N LYS A 3 -8.60 77.11 -16.02
CA LYS A 3 -7.38 76.37 -15.69
C LYS A 3 -7.80 75.15 -14.87
N ILE A 4 -7.40 73.93 -15.22
CA ILE A 4 -7.21 72.84 -14.26
C ILE A 4 -5.93 72.09 -14.66
N PHE A 5 -5.04 72.01 -13.67
CA PHE A 5 -3.71 71.42 -13.65
C PHE A 5 -3.80 69.98 -13.11
N SER A 6 -2.87 69.13 -13.54
CA SER A 6 -2.62 67.79 -12.98
C SER A 6 -2.35 67.83 -11.47
N LEU A 7 -2.86 66.83 -10.74
CA LEU A 7 -2.36 66.47 -9.42
C LEU A 7 -2.20 64.95 -9.33
N VAL A 8 -0.99 64.56 -8.95
CA VAL A 8 -0.57 63.21 -8.55
C VAL A 8 -1.23 62.86 -7.22
N LEU A 9 -1.77 61.64 -7.08
CA LEU A 9 -2.18 61.09 -5.80
C LEU A 9 -1.37 59.81 -5.51
N VAL A 10 -0.57 59.88 -4.45
CA VAL A 10 0.12 58.76 -3.82
C VAL A 10 -0.89 58.05 -2.92
N GLY A 11 -1.13 56.76 -3.16
CA GLY A 11 -1.91 55.90 -2.28
C GLY A 11 -1.00 54.95 -1.51
N LEU A 12 -0.92 55.12 -0.19
CA LEU A 12 -0.33 54.15 0.75
C LEU A 12 -1.18 52.88 0.76
N SER A 13 -0.59 51.73 0.42
CA SER A 13 -1.17 50.41 0.70
C SER A 13 -0.63 49.90 2.03
N MET A 14 -1.48 49.84 3.06
CA MET A 14 -1.20 49.06 4.27
C MET A 14 -1.38 47.58 3.94
N ALA A 15 -0.28 46.83 3.96
CA ALA A 15 -0.32 45.37 3.98
C ALA A 15 -0.65 44.91 5.40
N ALA A 16 -1.78 44.24 5.57
CA ALA A 16 -2.09 43.50 6.79
C ALA A 16 -1.35 42.16 6.71
N CYS A 17 -0.31 41.98 7.54
CA CYS A 17 0.24 40.67 7.84
C CYS A 17 -0.82 39.88 8.63
N SER A 18 -1.29 38.77 8.08
CA SER A 18 -1.94 37.72 8.84
C SER A 18 -0.86 36.86 9.47
N ASP A 19 -0.65 37.01 10.78
CA ASP A 19 0.18 36.10 11.57
C ASP A 19 -0.48 34.71 11.56
N GLU A 20 0.19 33.74 10.95
CA GLU A 20 -0.12 32.32 11.21
C GLU A 20 0.27 32.00 12.66
N PRO A 21 -0.54 31.20 13.38
CA PRO A 21 -0.21 30.84 14.75
C PRO A 21 1.08 30.00 14.75
N SER A 22 2.14 30.55 15.34
CA SER A 22 3.36 29.80 15.61
C SER A 22 3.02 28.64 16.54
N MET A 23 3.14 27.40 16.05
CA MET A 23 3.09 26.23 16.91
C MET A 23 4.25 26.32 17.90
N GLU A 24 3.97 26.51 19.18
CA GLU A 24 4.94 26.35 20.26
C GLU A 24 5.50 24.93 20.17
N GLN A 25 6.72 24.78 19.64
CA GLN A 25 7.46 23.54 19.76
C GLN A 25 7.81 23.37 21.22
N THR A 26 7.17 22.41 21.89
CA THR A 26 7.55 22.00 23.23
C THR A 26 9.02 21.60 23.22
N THR A 27 9.86 22.34 23.94
CA THR A 27 11.30 22.06 24.11
C THR A 27 11.57 20.89 25.04
N GLU A 28 10.52 20.29 25.61
CA GLU A 28 10.62 19.11 26.43
C GLU A 28 10.95 17.89 25.57
N ILE A 29 12.08 17.26 25.87
CA ILE A 29 12.49 15.99 25.26
C ILE A 29 11.54 14.91 25.79
N PRO A 30 10.81 14.18 24.93
CA PRO A 30 9.93 13.12 25.37
C PRO A 30 10.69 12.01 26.10
N ARG A 31 9.97 11.19 26.88
CA ARG A 31 10.58 10.00 27.48
C ARG A 31 11.16 9.08 26.39
N GLU A 32 12.29 8.47 26.68
CA GLU A 32 12.82 7.39 25.84
C GLU A 32 12.03 6.11 26.12
N TYR A 33 11.49 5.54 25.05
CA TYR A 33 10.78 4.26 25.10
C TYR A 33 11.74 3.10 24.90
N ASP A 34 11.39 1.94 25.45
CA ASP A 34 12.13 0.71 25.19
C ASP A 34 11.99 0.34 23.71
N LEU A 35 13.05 -0.22 23.11
CA LEU A 35 13.03 -0.72 21.74
C LEU A 35 11.80 -1.61 21.50
N ARG A 36 11.52 -2.50 22.45
CA ARG A 36 10.39 -3.44 22.36
C ARG A 36 9.03 -2.75 22.26
N ASP A 37 8.87 -1.54 22.75
CA ASP A 37 7.58 -0.84 22.65
C ASP A 37 7.26 -0.43 21.20
N PHE A 38 8.25 -0.15 20.36
CA PHE A 38 7.99 0.16 18.94
C PHE A 38 7.72 -1.09 18.09
N PHE A 39 8.28 -2.24 18.48
CA PHE A 39 8.30 -3.45 17.64
C PHE A 39 7.48 -4.62 18.18
N ARG A 40 6.92 -4.52 19.40
CA ARG A 40 6.06 -5.58 19.94
C ARG A 40 4.72 -5.63 19.20
N ASN A 41 4.19 -6.84 19.12
CA ASN A 41 2.86 -7.06 18.55
C ASN A 41 1.76 -6.38 19.41
N PRO A 42 0.73 -5.78 18.77
CA PRO A 42 -0.49 -5.38 19.43
C PRO A 42 -1.17 -6.52 20.19
N GLN A 43 -1.85 -6.17 21.29
CA GLN A 43 -2.69 -7.13 22.02
C GLN A 43 -3.85 -7.61 21.14
N LYS A 44 -4.45 -6.72 20.35
CA LYS A 44 -5.39 -7.06 19.29
C LYS A 44 -5.18 -6.12 18.10
N SER A 45 -5.25 -6.65 16.88
CA SER A 45 -5.12 -5.86 15.64
C SER A 45 -5.80 -6.56 14.47
N GLN A 46 -5.77 -5.93 13.30
CA GLN A 46 -6.34 -6.48 12.06
C GLN A 46 -7.83 -6.83 12.17
N TYR A 47 -8.61 -6.03 12.92
CA TYR A 47 -10.04 -6.28 13.07
C TYR A 47 -10.78 -6.28 11.72
N ASN A 48 -11.69 -7.23 11.56
CA ASN A 48 -12.63 -7.32 10.47
C ASN A 48 -14.01 -7.75 11.02
N ILE A 49 -15.05 -7.75 10.18
CA ILE A 49 -16.43 -8.10 10.55
C ILE A 49 -16.96 -9.20 9.63
N SER A 50 -17.76 -10.11 10.18
CA SER A 50 -18.40 -11.18 9.42
C SER A 50 -19.37 -10.64 8.38
N PRO A 51 -19.65 -11.39 7.29
CA PRO A 51 -20.59 -10.95 6.25
C PRO A 51 -21.98 -10.59 6.80
N ASN A 52 -22.52 -11.35 7.75
CA ASN A 52 -23.78 -11.04 8.43
C ASN A 52 -23.68 -9.91 9.49
N GLY A 53 -22.47 -9.48 9.83
CA GLY A 53 -22.23 -8.40 10.78
C GLY A 53 -22.36 -8.77 12.26
N GLU A 54 -22.42 -10.07 12.59
CA GLU A 54 -22.63 -10.57 13.96
C GLU A 54 -21.34 -10.81 14.74
N TYR A 55 -20.20 -10.95 14.06
CA TYR A 55 -18.91 -11.29 14.67
C TYR A 55 -17.81 -10.38 14.18
N PHE A 56 -16.91 -10.03 15.09
CA PHE A 56 -15.59 -9.52 14.78
C PHE A 56 -14.60 -10.67 14.69
N SER A 57 -13.67 -10.55 13.76
CA SER A 57 -12.43 -11.30 13.79
C SER A 57 -11.27 -10.34 14.07
N TYR A 58 -10.23 -10.80 14.74
CA TYR A 58 -9.00 -10.03 14.96
C TYR A 58 -7.80 -10.96 15.16
N MET A 59 -6.60 -10.42 15.06
CA MET A 59 -5.37 -11.11 15.42
C MET A 59 -4.89 -10.69 16.80
N ALA A 60 -4.45 -11.65 17.61
CA ALA A 60 -3.86 -11.45 18.92
C ALA A 60 -2.75 -12.47 19.22
N PRO A 61 -1.78 -12.15 20.08
CA PRO A 61 -0.66 -13.03 20.37
C PRO A 61 -1.10 -14.26 21.19
N TRP A 62 -0.62 -15.43 20.79
CA TRP A 62 -0.62 -16.66 21.57
C TRP A 62 0.71 -17.38 21.35
N GLU A 63 1.38 -17.77 22.44
CA GLU A 63 2.74 -18.37 22.41
C GLU A 63 3.76 -17.58 21.57
N GLY A 64 3.69 -16.24 21.61
CA GLY A 64 4.61 -15.37 20.90
C GLY A 64 4.37 -15.27 19.38
N ARG A 65 3.22 -15.76 18.90
CA ARG A 65 2.77 -15.64 17.51
C ARG A 65 1.36 -15.09 17.39
N MET A 66 1.09 -14.34 16.34
CA MET A 66 -0.23 -13.77 16.07
C MET A 66 -1.18 -14.83 15.52
N ASN A 67 -2.28 -15.03 16.22
CA ASN A 67 -3.33 -16.00 15.93
C ASN A 67 -4.68 -15.29 15.76
N ILE A 68 -5.62 -15.94 15.07
CA ILE A 68 -6.94 -15.39 14.78
C ILE A 68 -7.91 -15.73 15.92
N PHE A 69 -8.73 -14.74 16.28
CA PHE A 69 -9.77 -14.83 17.28
C PHE A 69 -11.10 -14.33 16.71
N ILE A 70 -12.20 -14.88 17.21
CA ILE A 70 -13.58 -14.48 16.90
C ILE A 70 -14.26 -13.96 18.16
N GLN A 71 -15.00 -12.86 18.04
CA GLN A 71 -15.63 -12.18 19.17
C GLN A 71 -16.96 -11.56 18.74
N LYS A 72 -17.99 -11.58 19.59
CA LYS A 72 -19.21 -10.81 19.30
C LYS A 72 -19.04 -9.33 19.66
N PRO A 73 -19.72 -8.40 18.97
CA PRO A 73 -19.77 -7.01 19.38
C PRO A 73 -20.21 -6.85 20.84
N GLY A 74 -19.45 -6.11 21.64
CA GLY A 74 -19.72 -5.86 23.05
C GLY A 74 -19.11 -6.87 24.04
N ASP A 75 -18.65 -8.03 23.56
CA ASP A 75 -17.90 -8.97 24.40
C ASP A 75 -16.51 -8.40 24.74
N THR A 76 -15.89 -8.86 25.83
CA THR A 76 -14.53 -8.45 26.24
C THR A 76 -13.44 -9.46 25.85
N SER A 77 -13.81 -10.72 25.62
CA SER A 77 -12.91 -11.80 25.18
C SER A 77 -13.40 -12.45 23.89
N GLY A 78 -12.47 -12.96 23.07
CA GLY A 78 -12.76 -13.75 21.87
C GLY A 78 -12.31 -15.21 21.99
N THR A 79 -12.88 -16.06 21.14
CA THR A 79 -12.49 -17.47 20.97
C THR A 79 -11.32 -17.55 19.99
N ARG A 80 -10.20 -18.15 20.41
CA ARG A 80 -9.06 -18.40 19.53
C ARG A 80 -9.39 -19.54 18.56
N ILE A 81 -9.23 -19.32 17.25
CA ILE A 81 -9.56 -20.33 16.22
C ILE A 81 -8.32 -20.92 15.54
N THR A 82 -7.15 -20.29 15.65
CA THR A 82 -5.87 -20.83 15.17
C THR A 82 -4.90 -21.04 16.33
N SER A 83 -3.86 -21.85 16.13
CA SER A 83 -2.86 -22.15 17.17
C SER A 83 -1.45 -22.32 16.56
N VAL A 84 -1.04 -21.39 15.71
CA VAL A 84 0.31 -21.40 15.13
C VAL A 84 1.35 -20.96 16.16
N THR A 85 2.51 -21.62 16.16
CA THR A 85 3.63 -21.36 17.09
C THR A 85 4.96 -21.14 16.35
N ASP A 86 5.04 -21.55 15.09
CA ASP A 86 6.24 -21.47 14.26
C ASP A 86 6.40 -20.08 13.63
N ARG A 87 5.31 -19.57 13.02
CA ARG A 87 5.29 -18.28 12.32
C ARG A 87 3.94 -17.58 12.45
N ASP A 88 3.97 -16.25 12.41
CA ASP A 88 2.75 -15.45 12.35
C ASP A 88 1.95 -15.77 11.08
N ILE A 89 0.63 -15.75 11.21
CA ILE A 89 -0.27 -15.79 10.06
C ILE A 89 -0.03 -14.54 9.21
N ALA A 90 0.14 -14.71 7.90
CA ALA A 90 0.53 -13.62 7.01
C ALA A 90 -0.65 -12.69 6.65
N GLY A 91 -1.86 -13.22 6.71
CA GLY A 91 -3.11 -12.51 6.46
C GLY A 91 -4.29 -13.46 6.54
N TYR A 92 -5.49 -12.92 6.70
CA TYR A 92 -6.71 -13.71 6.80
C TYR A 92 -7.95 -12.91 6.38
N GLY A 93 -9.06 -13.60 6.12
CA GLY A 93 -10.34 -13.02 5.76
C GLY A 93 -11.51 -13.94 6.03
N TRP A 94 -12.71 -13.36 6.06
CA TRP A 94 -13.96 -14.09 6.08
C TRP A 94 -14.26 -14.65 4.69
N ALA A 95 -14.51 -15.95 4.58
CA ALA A 95 -15.03 -16.53 3.34
C ALA A 95 -16.57 -16.55 3.33
N ASN A 96 -17.17 -16.84 4.48
CA ASN A 96 -18.60 -16.77 4.72
C ASN A 96 -18.85 -16.60 6.23
N ASP A 97 -20.11 -16.62 6.67
CA ASP A 97 -20.49 -16.41 8.07
C ASP A 97 -19.90 -17.43 9.07
N ASN A 98 -19.43 -18.58 8.59
CA ASN A 98 -18.95 -19.68 9.44
C ASN A 98 -17.46 -20.02 9.25
N ARG A 99 -16.77 -19.46 8.24
CA ARG A 99 -15.43 -19.89 7.86
C ARG A 99 -14.46 -18.74 7.62
N ILE A 100 -13.29 -18.86 8.23
CA ILE A 100 -12.13 -17.98 8.03
C ILE A 100 -11.12 -18.70 7.15
N LEU A 101 -10.55 -17.96 6.21
CA LEU A 101 -9.40 -18.37 5.42
C LEU A 101 -8.17 -17.55 5.82
N TYR A 102 -7.00 -18.19 5.82
CA TYR A 102 -5.76 -17.53 6.18
C TYR A 102 -4.56 -18.05 5.39
N LEU A 103 -3.57 -17.17 5.21
CA LEU A 103 -2.34 -17.44 4.48
C LEU A 103 -1.19 -17.73 5.45
N LYS A 104 -0.45 -18.80 5.15
CA LYS A 104 0.74 -19.20 5.89
C LYS A 104 1.72 -19.88 4.93
N ASP A 105 3.01 -19.66 5.16
CA ASP A 105 4.08 -20.42 4.51
C ASP A 105 4.82 -21.31 5.54
N GLU A 106 5.88 -21.99 5.11
CA GLU A 106 6.67 -22.86 5.97
C GLU A 106 8.10 -22.33 6.08
N GLY A 107 8.50 -21.94 7.29
CA GLY A 107 9.90 -21.69 7.65
C GLY A 107 10.62 -20.58 6.88
N GLY A 108 9.93 -19.57 6.34
CA GLY A 108 10.59 -18.50 5.59
C GLY A 108 10.58 -18.67 4.08
N ASN A 109 10.01 -19.76 3.55
CA ASN A 109 10.17 -20.10 2.13
C ASN A 109 9.35 -19.26 1.15
N GLU A 110 8.43 -18.42 1.64
CA GLU A 110 7.53 -17.55 0.86
C GLU A 110 6.60 -18.32 -0.12
N ASN A 111 6.48 -19.63 0.06
CA ASN A 111 5.49 -20.46 -0.62
C ASN A 111 4.21 -20.47 0.21
N PHE A 112 3.40 -19.42 0.06
CA PHE A 112 2.16 -19.29 0.79
C PHE A 112 1.12 -20.33 0.34
N ALA A 113 0.45 -20.91 1.32
CA ALA A 113 -0.72 -21.76 1.13
C ALA A 113 -1.92 -21.15 1.88
N ILE A 114 -3.12 -21.47 1.40
CA ILE A 114 -4.38 -21.11 2.04
C ILE A 114 -4.80 -22.25 2.97
N PHE A 115 -5.19 -21.85 4.16
CA PHE A 115 -5.79 -22.70 5.18
C PHE A 115 -7.20 -22.19 5.48
N GLY A 116 -8.08 -23.07 5.94
CA GLY A 116 -9.43 -22.73 6.37
C GLY A 116 -9.72 -23.29 7.76
N VAL A 117 -10.52 -22.56 8.54
CA VAL A 117 -10.99 -23.00 9.86
C VAL A 117 -12.36 -22.37 10.13
N ASN A 118 -13.23 -23.09 10.84
CA ASN A 118 -14.52 -22.55 11.22
C ASN A 118 -14.38 -21.53 12.37
N ILE A 119 -15.39 -20.67 12.55
CA ILE A 119 -15.37 -19.59 13.53
C ILE A 119 -15.35 -20.07 15.00
N ASP A 120 -15.62 -21.35 15.23
CA ASP A 120 -15.52 -22.03 16.53
C ASP A 120 -14.19 -22.79 16.70
N GLY A 121 -13.27 -22.70 15.73
CA GLY A 121 -12.00 -23.42 15.70
C GLY A 121 -12.09 -24.85 15.17
N SER A 122 -13.29 -25.33 14.80
CA SER A 122 -13.46 -26.66 14.22
C SER A 122 -13.06 -26.72 12.75
N ASN A 123 -12.87 -27.94 12.24
CA ASN A 123 -12.53 -28.22 10.84
C ASN A 123 -11.35 -27.39 10.27
N PRO A 124 -10.17 -27.37 10.95
CA PRO A 124 -8.98 -26.78 10.36
C PRO A 124 -8.50 -27.62 9.17
N MET A 125 -8.24 -26.96 8.04
CA MET A 125 -7.85 -27.62 6.79
C MET A 125 -6.75 -26.84 6.08
N ALA A 126 -5.73 -27.55 5.59
CA ALA A 126 -4.80 -27.01 4.61
C ALA A 126 -5.41 -27.19 3.22
N LEU A 127 -5.82 -26.10 2.58
CA LEU A 127 -6.57 -26.15 1.32
C LEU A 127 -5.65 -26.20 0.09
N THR A 128 -4.49 -25.52 0.15
CA THR A 128 -3.55 -25.45 -0.98
C THR A 128 -2.10 -25.73 -0.60
N LEU A 129 -1.87 -26.45 0.52
CA LEU A 129 -0.53 -26.84 0.94
C LEU A 129 -0.01 -28.00 0.06
N PHE A 130 0.83 -27.68 -0.91
CA PHE A 130 1.50 -28.63 -1.77
C PHE A 130 3.01 -28.35 -1.81
N ASP A 131 3.82 -29.39 -2.05
CA ASP A 131 5.27 -29.25 -2.08
C ASP A 131 5.74 -28.24 -3.14
N SER A 132 6.52 -27.26 -2.66
CA SER A 132 7.13 -26.20 -3.47
C SER A 132 6.13 -25.40 -4.30
N VAL A 133 4.85 -25.36 -3.91
CA VAL A 133 3.79 -24.59 -4.58
C VAL A 133 3.48 -23.36 -3.75
N THR A 134 3.31 -22.23 -4.43
CA THR A 134 2.79 -21.00 -3.83
C THR A 134 1.42 -20.69 -4.41
N THR A 135 0.57 -20.15 -3.57
CA THR A 135 -0.81 -19.78 -3.87
C THR A 135 -0.92 -18.27 -3.96
N ARG A 136 -1.60 -17.79 -4.98
CA ARG A 136 -2.02 -16.38 -5.08
C ARG A 136 -3.53 -16.29 -5.00
N TRP A 137 -4.01 -15.30 -4.27
CA TRP A 137 -5.43 -14.99 -4.24
C TRP A 137 -5.86 -14.30 -5.54
N ILE A 138 -6.98 -14.71 -6.14
CA ILE A 138 -7.54 -14.04 -7.32
C ILE A 138 -8.81 -13.27 -6.93
N ASP A 139 -9.79 -13.96 -6.34
CA ASP A 139 -11.09 -13.37 -5.98
C ASP A 139 -11.71 -14.13 -4.79
N ASP A 140 -12.26 -13.39 -3.83
CA ASP A 140 -13.00 -13.91 -2.68
C ASP A 140 -14.35 -14.53 -3.08
N LEU A 141 -14.90 -14.16 -4.25
CA LEU A 141 -16.23 -14.56 -4.70
C LEU A 141 -17.29 -14.39 -3.61
N GLU A 142 -17.41 -13.19 -3.03
CA GLU A 142 -18.26 -12.89 -1.86
C GLU A 142 -19.74 -13.33 -1.98
N ASP A 143 -20.23 -13.61 -3.20
CA ASP A 143 -21.57 -14.12 -3.48
C ASP A 143 -21.68 -15.65 -3.64
N LEU A 144 -20.58 -16.37 -3.48
CA LEU A 144 -20.48 -17.83 -3.57
C LEU A 144 -19.84 -18.39 -2.28
N ASP A 145 -20.67 -18.68 -1.28
CA ASP A 145 -20.23 -19.03 0.08
C ASP A 145 -19.23 -20.19 0.19
N ASP A 146 -19.20 -21.09 -0.80
CA ASP A 146 -18.39 -22.30 -0.78
C ASP A 146 -17.11 -22.20 -1.62
N TYR A 147 -16.89 -21.10 -2.34
CA TYR A 147 -15.85 -21.03 -3.36
C TYR A 147 -15.04 -19.75 -3.29
N ILE A 148 -13.74 -19.87 -3.58
CA ILE A 148 -12.88 -18.74 -3.93
C ILE A 148 -12.13 -19.07 -5.23
N LEU A 149 -11.52 -18.05 -5.85
CA LEU A 149 -10.56 -18.27 -6.94
C LEU A 149 -9.13 -18.03 -6.47
N VAL A 150 -8.26 -18.98 -6.82
CA VAL A 150 -6.85 -18.98 -6.47
C VAL A 150 -6.00 -19.30 -7.69
N ALA A 151 -4.79 -18.77 -7.74
CA ALA A 151 -3.80 -19.11 -8.75
C ALA A 151 -2.72 -19.99 -8.11
N LEU A 152 -2.40 -21.13 -8.73
CA LEU A 152 -1.37 -22.05 -8.22
C LEU A 152 -0.30 -22.29 -9.29
N ASN A 153 0.97 -22.27 -8.88
CA ASN A 153 2.08 -22.72 -9.73
C ASN A 153 2.35 -24.23 -9.61
N LYS A 154 1.26 -25.00 -9.47
CA LYS A 154 1.28 -26.45 -9.19
C LYS A 154 1.77 -27.27 -10.37
N ARG A 155 1.37 -26.92 -11.59
CA ARG A 155 1.74 -27.63 -12.82
C ARG A 155 3.15 -27.29 -13.28
N ASP A 156 3.52 -26.02 -13.19
CA ASP A 156 4.84 -25.50 -13.54
C ASP A 156 5.17 -24.31 -12.63
N LYS A 157 6.34 -24.35 -11.98
CA LYS A 157 6.75 -23.37 -10.95
C LYS A 157 6.89 -21.94 -11.48
N ARG A 158 6.94 -21.76 -12.81
CA ARG A 158 7.11 -20.47 -13.48
C ARG A 158 5.79 -19.72 -13.72
N ILE A 159 4.66 -20.40 -13.67
CA ILE A 159 3.36 -19.87 -14.10
C ILE A 159 2.26 -20.21 -13.11
N PHE A 160 1.17 -19.44 -13.13
CA PHE A 160 0.06 -19.63 -12.22
C PHE A 160 -1.21 -19.95 -13.00
N ASP A 161 -1.72 -21.17 -12.83
CA ASP A 161 -3.01 -21.60 -13.37
C ASP A 161 -4.12 -21.20 -12.38
N PRO A 162 -5.28 -20.67 -12.84
CA PRO A 162 -6.41 -20.30 -12.00
C PRO A 162 -7.29 -21.52 -11.70
N TYR A 163 -7.67 -21.66 -10.43
CA TYR A 163 -8.54 -22.70 -9.92
C TYR A 163 -9.69 -22.10 -9.14
N ARG A 164 -10.87 -22.71 -9.28
CA ARG A 164 -11.97 -22.57 -8.34
C ARG A 164 -11.74 -23.57 -7.21
N LEU A 165 -11.56 -23.06 -6.00
CA LEU A 165 -11.30 -23.84 -4.80
C LEU A 165 -12.58 -23.95 -3.99
N ASN A 166 -13.06 -25.16 -3.73
CA ASN A 166 -14.09 -25.39 -2.72
C ASN A 166 -13.46 -25.29 -1.33
N ILE A 167 -13.89 -24.31 -0.54
CA ILE A 167 -13.25 -23.99 0.75
C ILE A 167 -13.57 -25.01 1.85
N ASN A 168 -14.59 -25.84 1.66
CA ASN A 168 -15.05 -26.84 2.62
C ASN A 168 -14.42 -28.22 2.36
N THR A 169 -14.11 -28.54 1.11
CA THR A 169 -13.55 -29.85 0.72
C THR A 169 -12.09 -29.82 0.30
N GLY A 170 -11.58 -28.65 -0.12
CA GLY A 170 -10.27 -28.51 -0.74
C GLY A 170 -10.22 -28.94 -2.21
N GLU A 171 -11.37 -29.25 -2.82
CA GLU A 171 -11.45 -29.61 -4.24
C GLU A 171 -11.07 -28.43 -5.13
N LEU A 172 -10.27 -28.71 -6.15
CA LEU A 172 -9.74 -27.72 -7.10
C LEU A 172 -10.24 -28.04 -8.51
N GLU A 173 -10.96 -27.10 -9.10
CA GLU A 173 -11.35 -27.11 -10.51
C GLU A 173 -10.50 -26.09 -11.28
N MET A 174 -9.67 -26.55 -12.22
CA MET A 174 -8.88 -25.64 -13.07
C MET A 174 -9.79 -24.92 -14.07
N LEU A 175 -9.71 -23.59 -14.11
CA LEU A 175 -10.58 -22.75 -14.95
C LEU A 175 -9.97 -22.40 -16.31
N ALA A 176 -8.65 -22.40 -16.39
CA ALA A 176 -7.89 -22.20 -17.61
C ALA A 176 -6.48 -22.77 -17.42
N GLU A 177 -5.85 -23.21 -18.50
CA GLU A 177 -4.42 -23.50 -18.49
C GLU A 177 -3.64 -22.23 -18.85
N ASN A 178 -2.65 -21.87 -18.05
CA ASN A 178 -1.72 -20.79 -18.37
C ASN A 178 -0.73 -21.26 -19.44
N PRO A 179 -0.71 -20.68 -20.65
CA PRO A 179 0.13 -21.16 -21.74
C PRO A 179 1.62 -20.79 -21.57
N GLY A 180 1.98 -20.04 -20.53
CA GLY A 180 3.38 -19.67 -20.25
C GLY A 180 3.58 -18.20 -19.86
N ASN A 181 2.64 -17.33 -20.24
CA ASN A 181 2.84 -15.89 -20.26
C ASN A 181 1.77 -15.08 -19.51
N ILE A 182 0.73 -15.73 -18.97
CA ILE A 182 -0.31 -15.04 -18.20
C ILE A 182 0.20 -14.74 -16.79
N GLN A 183 0.04 -13.49 -16.36
CA GLN A 183 0.51 -12.96 -15.08
C GLN A 183 -0.64 -12.60 -14.12
N GLY A 184 -1.82 -12.31 -14.65
CA GLY A 184 -3.00 -11.95 -13.87
C GLY A 184 -4.28 -12.50 -14.46
N TRP A 185 -5.27 -12.68 -13.59
CA TRP A 185 -6.57 -13.27 -13.87
C TRP A 185 -7.64 -12.36 -13.25
N VAL A 186 -8.73 -12.10 -13.98
CA VAL A 186 -9.81 -11.23 -13.49
C VAL A 186 -11.17 -11.83 -13.78
N THR A 187 -12.03 -11.76 -12.78
CA THR A 187 -13.41 -12.21 -12.77
C THR A 187 -14.39 -11.08 -13.02
N ASP A 188 -15.58 -11.43 -13.51
CA ASP A 188 -16.73 -10.54 -13.52
C ASP A 188 -17.52 -10.60 -12.19
N HIS A 189 -18.59 -9.80 -12.07
CA HIS A 189 -19.41 -9.75 -10.85
C HIS A 189 -20.13 -11.08 -10.52
N GLU A 190 -20.18 -12.03 -11.46
CA GLU A 190 -20.78 -13.36 -11.31
C GLU A 190 -19.73 -14.43 -10.97
N GLY A 191 -18.48 -14.04 -10.76
CA GLY A 191 -17.38 -14.95 -10.43
C GLY A 191 -16.88 -15.76 -11.62
N LYS A 192 -17.17 -15.34 -12.86
CA LYS A 192 -16.66 -16.00 -14.06
C LYS A 192 -15.30 -15.44 -14.42
N LEU A 193 -14.34 -16.30 -14.75
CA LEU A 193 -13.00 -15.87 -15.17
C LEU A 193 -13.05 -15.34 -16.61
N ARG A 194 -12.95 -14.02 -16.79
CA ARG A 194 -13.27 -13.33 -18.06
C ARG A 194 -12.12 -12.53 -18.65
N MET A 195 -11.06 -12.23 -17.87
CA MET A 195 -9.87 -11.54 -18.37
C MET A 195 -8.57 -12.18 -17.88
N ALA A 196 -7.52 -11.95 -18.65
CA ALA A 196 -6.16 -12.28 -18.29
C ALA A 196 -5.21 -11.18 -18.74
N THR A 197 -4.13 -10.95 -17.98
CA THR A 197 -3.02 -10.08 -18.41
C THR A 197 -1.83 -10.96 -18.77
N THR A 198 -1.21 -10.74 -19.92
CA THR A 198 -0.02 -11.48 -20.37
C THR A 198 1.20 -10.59 -20.46
N THR A 199 2.39 -11.17 -20.37
CA THR A 199 3.66 -10.50 -20.70
C THR A 199 4.53 -11.37 -21.60
N ASP A 200 5.19 -10.78 -22.59
CA ASP A 200 6.30 -11.41 -23.30
C ASP A 200 7.67 -10.93 -22.81
N GLY A 201 7.69 -10.12 -21.73
CA GLY A 201 8.88 -9.47 -21.18
C GLY A 201 8.88 -7.96 -21.41
N VAL A 202 8.54 -7.48 -22.61
CA VAL A 202 8.59 -6.04 -22.94
C VAL A 202 7.25 -5.49 -23.45
N ASN A 203 6.29 -6.38 -23.72
CA ASN A 203 4.91 -6.04 -24.01
C ASN A 203 3.99 -6.68 -22.99
N THR A 204 2.85 -6.02 -22.78
CA THR A 204 1.74 -6.51 -21.97
C THR A 204 0.49 -6.56 -22.84
N SER A 205 -0.29 -7.63 -22.74
CA SER A 205 -1.61 -7.68 -23.40
C SER A 205 -2.71 -7.93 -22.40
N LEU A 206 -3.85 -7.29 -22.63
CA LEU A 206 -5.09 -7.57 -21.96
C LEU A 206 -5.93 -8.51 -22.83
N LEU A 207 -6.24 -9.69 -22.31
CA LEU A 207 -7.07 -10.68 -22.97
C LEU A 207 -8.47 -10.69 -22.36
N TYR A 208 -9.46 -10.98 -23.19
CA TYR A 208 -10.86 -11.10 -22.79
C TYR A 208 -11.54 -12.28 -23.48
N ARG A 209 -12.54 -12.85 -22.82
CA ARG A 209 -13.46 -13.84 -23.40
C ARG A 209 -14.90 -13.57 -22.94
N PRO A 210 -15.93 -13.75 -23.77
CA PRO A 210 -17.33 -13.54 -23.37
C PRO A 210 -17.89 -14.57 -22.36
N THR A 211 -17.37 -15.79 -22.33
CA THR A 211 -17.71 -16.80 -21.32
C THR A 211 -16.49 -17.66 -21.02
N GLU A 212 -16.54 -18.46 -19.95
CA GLU A 212 -15.45 -19.39 -19.60
C GLU A 212 -15.21 -20.48 -20.65
N LYS A 213 -16.17 -20.70 -21.57
CA LYS A 213 -16.08 -21.68 -22.67
C LYS A 213 -15.47 -21.10 -23.93
N ASP A 214 -15.42 -19.78 -24.05
CA ASP A 214 -14.89 -19.11 -25.22
C ASP A 214 -13.38 -19.00 -25.17
N ASN A 215 -12.77 -18.90 -26.35
CA ASN A 215 -11.34 -18.65 -26.49
C ASN A 215 -11.00 -17.21 -26.09
N TRP A 216 -9.81 -17.03 -25.52
CA TRP A 216 -9.24 -15.72 -25.27
C TRP A 216 -9.01 -14.95 -26.58
N ARG A 217 -9.38 -13.66 -26.60
CA ARG A 217 -8.98 -12.72 -27.64
C ARG A 217 -8.21 -11.55 -27.04
N PRO A 218 -7.16 -11.03 -27.71
CA PRO A 218 -6.51 -9.80 -27.29
C PRO A 218 -7.48 -8.62 -27.44
N VAL A 219 -7.51 -7.77 -26.42
CA VAL A 219 -8.23 -6.50 -26.43
C VAL A 219 -7.29 -5.36 -26.78
N ILE A 220 -6.11 -5.35 -26.17
CA ILE A 220 -5.04 -4.39 -26.43
C ILE A 220 -3.70 -5.02 -26.09
N THR A 221 -2.66 -4.62 -26.82
CA THR A 221 -1.26 -4.88 -26.49
C THR A 221 -0.53 -3.55 -26.40
N THR A 222 0.19 -3.35 -25.31
CA THR A 222 1.03 -2.18 -25.05
C THR A 222 2.47 -2.63 -24.82
N ASN A 223 3.43 -1.70 -24.93
CA ASN A 223 4.72 -1.93 -24.28
C ASN A 223 4.53 -1.89 -22.76
N PHE A 224 5.45 -2.47 -21.99
CA PHE A 224 5.34 -2.56 -20.52
C PHE A 224 5.32 -1.20 -19.79
N LYS A 225 5.58 -0.08 -20.49
CA LYS A 225 5.54 1.28 -19.93
C LYS A 225 4.15 1.90 -20.03
N GLU A 226 3.30 1.35 -20.89
CA GLU A 226 1.88 1.68 -20.99
C GLU A 226 1.04 0.54 -20.42
N SER A 227 0.06 0.89 -19.60
CA SER A 227 -0.74 -0.04 -18.82
C SER A 227 -2.23 0.27 -18.92
N VAL A 228 -3.02 -0.80 -18.90
CA VAL A 228 -4.46 -0.79 -18.65
C VAL A 228 -4.68 -1.84 -17.57
N ASP A 229 -4.58 -1.42 -16.32
CA ASP A 229 -4.71 -2.29 -15.16
C ASP A 229 -6.21 -2.46 -14.82
N PRO A 230 -6.78 -3.67 -14.95
CA PRO A 230 -8.18 -3.90 -14.62
C PRO A 230 -8.45 -3.66 -13.13
N LEU A 231 -9.51 -2.93 -12.79
CA LEU A 231 -9.92 -2.71 -11.41
C LEU A 231 -11.21 -3.46 -11.07
N LEU A 232 -12.25 -3.32 -11.91
CA LEU A 232 -13.46 -4.12 -11.84
C LEU A 232 -14.24 -4.01 -13.15
N PHE A 233 -15.08 -5.01 -13.43
CA PHE A 233 -16.11 -4.84 -14.45
C PHE A 233 -17.12 -3.77 -14.04
N THR A 234 -17.66 -3.07 -15.03
CA THR A 234 -18.91 -2.32 -14.86
C THR A 234 -20.01 -3.24 -14.34
N PHE A 235 -21.00 -2.70 -13.62
CA PHE A 235 -22.02 -3.51 -12.93
C PHE A 235 -22.92 -4.34 -13.84
N ASP A 236 -22.91 -4.08 -15.16
CA ASP A 236 -23.60 -4.84 -16.20
C ASP A 236 -22.66 -5.86 -16.91
N ASN A 237 -21.41 -5.98 -16.45
CA ASN A 237 -20.35 -6.81 -17.01
C ASN A 237 -20.00 -6.52 -18.48
N GLN A 238 -20.34 -5.34 -19.03
CA GLN A 238 -20.11 -5.03 -20.45
C GLN A 238 -18.79 -4.29 -20.71
N HIS A 239 -18.39 -3.41 -19.80
CA HIS A 239 -17.15 -2.62 -19.88
C HIS A 239 -16.28 -2.86 -18.65
N LEU A 240 -15.07 -2.33 -18.68
CA LEU A 240 -14.10 -2.40 -17.59
C LEU A 240 -13.87 -1.01 -17.00
N TYR A 241 -13.81 -0.90 -15.68
CA TYR A 241 -13.12 0.21 -15.02
C TYR A 241 -11.66 -0.18 -14.82
N ALA A 242 -10.75 0.69 -15.25
CA ALA A 242 -9.30 0.43 -15.23
C ALA A 242 -8.51 1.64 -14.73
N SER A 243 -7.31 1.39 -14.20
CA SER A 243 -6.26 2.39 -14.03
C SER A 243 -5.38 2.36 -15.27
N SER A 244 -5.26 3.46 -16.00
CA SER A 244 -4.53 3.47 -17.27
C SER A 244 -3.75 4.74 -17.54
N ASN A 245 -2.54 4.58 -18.07
CA ASN A 245 -1.68 5.66 -18.57
C ASN A 245 -1.54 5.68 -20.10
N LEU A 246 -2.46 5.07 -20.86
CA LEU A 246 -2.38 5.09 -22.34
C LEU A 246 -2.24 6.52 -22.88
N GLY A 247 -1.16 6.78 -23.63
CA GLY A 247 -0.92 8.09 -24.25
C GLY A 247 -0.66 9.23 -23.25
N ARG A 248 -0.37 8.93 -21.97
CA ARG A 248 -0.15 9.92 -20.91
C ARG A 248 0.89 9.45 -19.90
N ASP A 249 1.33 10.40 -19.08
CA ASP A 249 2.36 10.16 -18.08
C ASP A 249 1.79 9.56 -16.78
N LYS A 250 0.72 10.15 -16.24
CA LYS A 250 0.06 9.69 -15.01
C LYS A 250 -1.11 8.76 -15.31
N SER A 251 -1.24 7.67 -14.56
CA SER A 251 -2.43 6.81 -14.68
C SER A 251 -3.69 7.54 -14.23
N ALA A 252 -4.79 7.27 -14.92
CA ALA A 252 -6.13 7.80 -14.64
C ALA A 252 -7.12 6.65 -14.48
N ILE A 253 -8.21 6.88 -13.74
CA ILE A 253 -9.33 5.95 -13.70
C ILE A 253 -10.20 6.19 -14.93
N VAL A 254 -10.40 5.14 -15.72
CA VAL A 254 -11.11 5.19 -16.99
C VAL A 254 -12.20 4.13 -17.08
N ARG A 255 -13.19 4.39 -17.93
CA ARG A 255 -14.08 3.34 -18.46
C ARG A 255 -13.49 2.88 -19.78
N PHE A 256 -13.20 1.59 -19.88
CA PHE A 256 -12.51 0.96 -20.98
C PHE A 256 -13.44 -0.02 -21.72
N ASN A 257 -13.41 0.05 -23.04
CA ASN A 257 -14.26 -0.72 -23.93
C ASN A 257 -13.55 -1.98 -24.43
N LEU A 258 -14.08 -3.13 -24.06
CA LEU A 258 -13.48 -4.44 -24.34
C LEU A 258 -13.63 -4.87 -25.82
N GLU A 259 -14.57 -4.30 -26.56
CA GLU A 259 -14.77 -4.58 -27.98
C GLU A 259 -13.81 -3.76 -28.85
N THR A 260 -13.62 -2.49 -28.52
CA THR A 260 -12.77 -1.58 -29.33
C THR A 260 -11.33 -1.49 -28.85
N GLY A 261 -11.04 -1.91 -27.61
CA GLY A 261 -9.72 -1.78 -26.99
C GLY A 261 -9.34 -0.34 -26.69
N LYS A 262 -10.32 0.52 -26.43
CA LYS A 262 -10.12 1.97 -26.20
C LYS A 262 -10.77 2.44 -24.91
N GLU A 263 -10.27 3.54 -24.41
CA GLU A 263 -10.90 4.29 -23.33
C GLU A 263 -12.12 5.05 -23.87
N ASP A 264 -13.30 4.81 -23.31
CA ASP A 264 -14.50 5.57 -23.64
C ASP A 264 -14.49 6.94 -22.95
N SER A 265 -14.01 6.98 -21.70
CA SER A 265 -14.04 8.17 -20.86
C SER A 265 -13.06 8.08 -19.70
N ILE A 266 -12.60 9.24 -19.24
CA ILE A 266 -11.78 9.40 -18.04
C ILE A 266 -12.70 9.82 -16.90
N LEU A 267 -12.76 9.03 -15.82
CA LEU A 267 -13.54 9.35 -14.62
C LEU A 267 -12.76 10.33 -13.73
N PHE A 268 -11.45 10.11 -13.59
CA PHE A 268 -10.57 11.00 -12.84
C PHE A 268 -9.10 10.82 -13.22
N ALA A 269 -8.40 11.95 -13.34
CA ALA A 269 -6.96 12.03 -13.46
C ALA A 269 -6.44 13.10 -12.50
N HIS A 270 -5.24 12.92 -11.97
CA HIS A 270 -4.54 13.92 -11.17
C HIS A 270 -3.35 14.46 -11.97
N PRO A 271 -3.05 15.77 -11.93
CA PRO A 271 -1.96 16.36 -12.71
C PRO A 271 -0.57 15.86 -12.29
N GLU A 272 -0.39 15.53 -11.02
CA GLU A 272 0.96 15.30 -10.44
C GLU A 272 1.26 13.84 -10.10
N VAL A 273 0.25 12.97 -9.96
CA VAL A 273 0.42 11.60 -9.45
C VAL A 273 -0.48 10.61 -10.15
N ASP A 274 -0.10 9.34 -10.13
CA ASP A 274 -0.93 8.25 -10.64
C ASP A 274 -2.19 8.10 -9.78
N VAL A 275 -3.31 7.82 -10.45
CA VAL A 275 -4.57 7.45 -9.82
C VAL A 275 -4.83 5.97 -10.07
N ARG A 276 -4.72 5.16 -9.03
CA ARG A 276 -4.82 3.69 -9.13
C ARG A 276 -5.96 3.06 -8.33
N GLY A 277 -6.50 3.75 -7.33
CA GLY A 277 -7.52 3.18 -6.43
C GLY A 277 -8.94 3.53 -6.86
N LEU A 278 -9.81 2.52 -6.95
CA LEU A 278 -11.24 2.68 -7.16
C LEU A 278 -12.00 1.78 -6.18
N ASN A 279 -12.90 2.38 -5.41
CA ASN A 279 -13.77 1.69 -4.47
C ASN A 279 -15.21 1.73 -4.98
N TYR A 280 -15.99 0.73 -4.58
CA TYR A 280 -17.38 0.59 -4.99
C TYR A 280 -18.20 -0.07 -3.89
N SER A 281 -19.53 0.01 -4.03
CA SER A 281 -20.51 -0.69 -3.22
C SER A 281 -21.06 -1.85 -4.04
N ARG A 282 -20.92 -3.08 -3.55
CA ARG A 282 -21.54 -4.27 -4.17
C ARG A 282 -23.05 -4.21 -4.03
N LYS A 283 -23.57 -3.82 -2.85
CA LYS A 283 -25.01 -3.81 -2.56
C LYS A 283 -25.75 -2.77 -3.39
N ARG A 284 -25.23 -1.54 -3.46
CA ARG A 284 -25.88 -0.41 -4.15
C ARG A 284 -25.48 -0.32 -5.62
N LYS A 285 -24.45 -1.06 -6.05
CA LYS A 285 -23.92 -1.07 -7.41
C LYS A 285 -23.52 0.34 -7.89
N VAL A 286 -22.75 1.04 -7.06
CA VAL A 286 -22.21 2.37 -7.37
C VAL A 286 -20.71 2.44 -7.09
N LEU A 287 -19.98 3.24 -7.87
CA LEU A 287 -18.62 3.61 -7.53
C LEU A 287 -18.66 4.61 -6.37
N THR A 288 -17.86 4.40 -5.33
CA THR A 288 -17.98 5.17 -4.08
C THR A 288 -16.90 6.23 -3.95
N SER A 289 -15.64 5.87 -4.23
CA SER A 289 -14.54 6.82 -4.18
C SER A 289 -13.35 6.37 -5.03
N ILE A 290 -12.56 7.34 -5.47
CA ILE A 290 -11.26 7.16 -6.09
C ILE A 290 -10.19 7.61 -5.11
N SER A 291 -9.07 6.89 -4.99
CA SER A 291 -7.96 7.30 -4.13
C SER A 291 -6.65 7.47 -4.90
N TYR A 292 -5.91 8.50 -4.52
CA TYR A 292 -4.59 8.86 -5.04
C TYR A 292 -3.70 9.38 -3.90
N THR A 293 -2.39 9.41 -4.11
CA THR A 293 -1.42 9.78 -3.06
C THR A 293 -0.46 10.84 -3.58
N THR A 294 -0.53 12.05 -3.01
CA THR A 294 0.48 13.11 -3.19
C THR A 294 1.49 13.01 -2.04
N ASP A 295 1.33 13.85 -1.03
CA ASP A 295 1.98 13.84 0.28
C ASP A 295 1.31 12.82 1.22
N LYS A 296 -0.01 12.69 1.17
CA LYS A 296 -0.76 11.64 1.86
C LYS A 296 -1.83 11.06 0.93
N ARG A 297 -2.57 10.07 1.43
CA ARG A 297 -3.67 9.47 0.67
C ARG A 297 -4.89 10.41 0.71
N TYR A 298 -5.44 10.72 -0.46
CA TYR A 298 -6.67 11.48 -0.62
C TYR A 298 -7.77 10.62 -1.23
N ARG A 299 -9.02 11.04 -1.02
CA ARG A 299 -10.21 10.43 -1.61
C ARG A 299 -11.03 11.46 -2.37
N LYS A 300 -11.33 11.15 -3.62
CA LYS A 300 -12.39 11.79 -4.39
C LYS A 300 -13.64 10.93 -4.29
N PHE A 301 -14.66 11.39 -3.56
CA PHE A 301 -15.94 10.69 -3.50
C PHE A 301 -16.71 10.84 -4.80
N LEU A 302 -17.32 9.73 -5.24
CA LEU A 302 -18.21 9.63 -6.40
C LEU A 302 -19.66 9.38 -5.99
N ASP A 303 -19.87 9.05 -4.71
CA ASP A 303 -21.16 8.71 -4.12
C ASP A 303 -21.41 9.58 -2.89
N GLU A 304 -22.54 10.30 -2.88
CA GLU A 304 -22.90 11.27 -1.84
C GLU A 304 -23.13 10.58 -0.48
N GLN A 305 -23.76 9.40 -0.49
CA GLN A 305 -23.96 8.62 0.73
C GLN A 305 -22.64 8.25 1.39
N THR A 306 -21.68 7.72 0.62
CA THR A 306 -20.34 7.40 1.14
C THR A 306 -19.63 8.65 1.62
N LYS A 307 -19.70 9.77 0.88
CA LYS A 307 -19.10 11.04 1.30
C LYS A 307 -19.63 11.47 2.66
N ASN A 308 -20.95 11.48 2.83
CA ASN A 308 -21.60 11.90 4.08
C ASN A 308 -21.17 11.03 5.27
N TRP A 309 -20.99 9.72 5.07
CA TRP A 309 -20.45 8.84 6.10
C TRP A 309 -19.02 9.19 6.49
N PHE A 310 -18.12 9.38 5.52
CA PHE A 310 -16.74 9.76 5.82
C PHE A 310 -16.63 11.14 6.46
N ASP A 311 -17.42 12.12 6.01
CA ASP A 311 -17.45 13.47 6.61
C ASP A 311 -17.89 13.39 8.08
N LYS A 312 -18.92 12.59 8.35
CA LYS A 312 -19.43 12.36 9.71
C LYS A 312 -18.41 11.67 10.61
N LEU A 313 -17.82 10.57 10.12
CA LEU A 313 -16.79 9.84 10.86
C LEU A 313 -15.57 10.73 11.09
N GLY A 314 -15.19 11.57 10.13
CA GLY A 314 -14.09 12.52 10.26
C GLY A 314 -14.37 13.60 11.31
N ALA A 315 -15.61 14.09 11.39
CA ALA A 315 -16.02 15.01 12.45
C ALA A 315 -16.04 14.34 13.84
N ALA A 316 -16.39 13.06 13.91
CA ALA A 316 -16.40 12.29 15.16
C ALA A 316 -15.00 11.87 15.63
N LEU A 317 -14.04 11.73 14.72
CA LEU A 317 -12.69 11.25 14.98
C LEU A 317 -11.64 12.25 14.44
N PRO A 318 -11.60 13.48 14.97
CA PRO A 318 -10.70 14.51 14.47
C PRO A 318 -9.22 14.16 14.71
N GLY A 319 -8.34 14.66 13.85
CA GLY A 319 -6.88 14.49 13.97
C GLY A 319 -6.32 13.17 13.44
N TYR A 320 -7.17 12.29 12.89
CA TYR A 320 -6.74 11.02 12.30
C TYR A 320 -7.17 10.88 10.85
N GLU A 321 -6.37 10.11 10.09
CA GLU A 321 -6.79 9.57 8.82
C GLU A 321 -7.72 8.37 9.03
N LEU A 322 -8.71 8.23 8.15
CA LEU A 322 -9.69 7.16 8.21
C LEU A 322 -9.42 6.10 7.15
N GLY A 323 -9.52 4.84 7.56
CA GLY A 323 -9.56 3.65 6.72
C GLY A 323 -10.78 2.80 7.07
N ILE A 324 -11.12 1.86 6.19
CA ILE A 324 -12.15 0.86 6.44
C ILE A 324 -11.47 -0.50 6.41
N SER A 325 -11.68 -1.30 7.45
CA SER A 325 -11.10 -2.64 7.55
C SER A 325 -12.08 -3.74 7.18
N GLY A 326 -13.38 -3.47 7.23
CA GLY A 326 -14.40 -4.44 6.85
C GLY A 326 -15.81 -3.85 6.79
N TRP A 327 -16.67 -4.49 5.99
CA TRP A 327 -18.09 -4.22 5.87
C TRP A 327 -18.87 -5.51 6.10
N SER A 328 -20.04 -5.43 6.74
CA SER A 328 -21.05 -6.47 6.55
C SER A 328 -21.52 -6.44 5.09
N LYS A 329 -21.94 -7.59 4.56
CA LYS A 329 -22.41 -7.77 3.17
C LYS A 329 -23.63 -6.89 2.85
N ASP A 330 -24.44 -6.58 3.87
CA ASP A 330 -25.56 -5.67 3.74
C ASP A 330 -25.17 -4.17 3.83
N GLU A 331 -23.88 -3.86 3.96
CA GLU A 331 -23.31 -2.52 4.08
C GLU A 331 -23.94 -1.66 5.20
N THR A 332 -24.40 -2.28 6.29
CA THR A 332 -24.98 -1.58 7.46
C THR A 332 -24.03 -1.48 8.64
N LYS A 333 -23.01 -2.33 8.69
CA LYS A 333 -22.04 -2.40 9.79
C LYS A 333 -20.62 -2.33 9.25
N VAL A 334 -19.77 -1.57 9.93
CA VAL A 334 -18.44 -1.22 9.42
C VAL A 334 -17.40 -1.28 10.53
N ILE A 335 -16.22 -1.80 10.20
CA ILE A 335 -15.02 -1.61 11.02
C ILE A 335 -14.24 -0.43 10.46
N VAL A 336 -14.23 0.68 11.21
CA VAL A 336 -13.49 1.89 10.89
C VAL A 336 -12.13 1.84 11.58
N ARG A 337 -11.09 2.27 10.86
CA ARG A 337 -9.71 2.29 11.34
C ARG A 337 -9.19 3.72 11.31
N THR A 338 -8.79 4.26 12.45
CA THR A 338 -8.09 5.56 12.50
C THR A 338 -6.58 5.33 12.50
N TYR A 339 -5.79 6.20 11.87
CA TYR A 339 -4.32 6.17 11.96
C TYR A 339 -3.73 7.57 11.78
N SER A 340 -2.47 7.75 12.17
CA SER A 340 -1.67 8.93 11.85
C SER A 340 -0.21 8.54 11.63
N ASP A 341 0.68 9.51 11.47
CA ASP A 341 2.14 9.38 11.52
C ASP A 341 2.68 9.15 12.94
N ARG A 342 1.93 9.56 13.95
CA ARG A 342 2.30 9.50 15.38
C ARG A 342 1.60 8.39 16.14
N SER A 343 0.62 7.73 15.54
CA SER A 343 -0.16 6.69 16.20
C SER A 343 -0.55 5.59 15.22
N LEU A 344 -0.39 4.34 15.66
CA LEU A 344 -1.07 3.23 15.01
C LEU A 344 -2.58 3.32 15.18
N GLY A 345 -3.13 4.27 15.94
CA GLY A 345 -4.56 4.57 16.03
C GLY A 345 -5.40 3.44 16.64
N ALA A 346 -6.66 3.37 16.23
CA ALA A 346 -7.66 2.50 16.87
C ALA A 346 -8.65 1.90 15.86
N TYR A 347 -9.32 0.83 16.29
CA TYR A 347 -10.45 0.24 15.60
C TYR A 347 -11.76 0.67 16.25
N TYR A 348 -12.76 0.93 15.42
CA TYR A 348 -14.11 1.30 15.82
C TYR A 348 -15.12 0.44 15.07
N PHE A 349 -16.21 0.10 15.72
CA PHE A 349 -17.39 -0.48 15.12
C PHE A 349 -18.41 0.63 14.88
N TYR A 350 -18.91 0.73 13.66
CA TYR A 350 -19.96 1.67 13.29
C TYR A 350 -21.18 0.93 12.78
N ASP A 351 -22.29 1.02 13.51
CA ASP A 351 -23.61 0.64 13.04
C ASP A 351 -24.26 1.86 12.38
N ILE A 352 -24.38 1.80 11.05
CA ILE A 352 -24.89 2.93 10.24
C ILE A 352 -26.37 3.16 10.51
N ALA A 353 -27.15 2.10 10.71
CA ALA A 353 -28.60 2.20 10.88
C ALA A 353 -28.96 2.77 12.25
N ALA A 354 -28.23 2.34 13.29
CA ALA A 354 -28.37 2.87 14.65
C ALA A 354 -27.64 4.20 14.85
N ASP A 355 -26.83 4.62 13.89
CA ASP A 355 -25.95 5.79 13.98
C ASP A 355 -25.05 5.75 15.23
N ASN A 356 -24.42 4.61 15.46
CA ASN A 356 -23.69 4.34 16.69
C ASN A 356 -22.24 3.94 16.38
N LEU A 357 -21.30 4.78 16.80
CA LEU A 357 -19.87 4.55 16.67
C LEU A 357 -19.28 4.18 18.03
N VAL A 358 -18.70 2.98 18.12
CA VAL A 358 -18.14 2.44 19.36
C VAL A 358 -16.67 2.09 19.14
N LYS A 359 -15.78 2.61 20.00
CA LYS A 359 -14.36 2.22 19.99
C LYS A 359 -14.22 0.77 20.44
N ILE A 360 -13.46 -0.01 19.67
CA ILE A 360 -13.17 -1.41 19.98
C ILE A 360 -11.86 -1.52 20.75
N GLU A 361 -10.76 -1.01 20.18
CA GLU A 361 -9.42 -1.22 20.72
C GLU A 361 -8.43 -0.18 20.19
N ASP A 362 -7.50 0.24 21.05
CA ASP A 362 -6.29 0.98 20.65
C ASP A 362 -5.20 0.00 20.20
N VAL A 363 -4.55 0.27 19.07
CA VAL A 363 -3.57 -0.67 18.51
C VAL A 363 -2.25 -0.67 19.30
N SER A 364 -1.82 0.51 19.77
CA SER A 364 -0.58 0.67 20.53
C SER A 364 -0.71 1.61 21.73
N PRO A 365 -1.62 1.34 22.70
CA PRO A 365 -1.92 2.26 23.80
C PRO A 365 -0.75 2.52 24.77
N TRP A 366 0.33 1.76 24.64
CA TRP A 366 1.54 1.94 25.45
C TRP A 366 2.48 3.02 24.89
N LEU A 367 2.32 3.42 23.63
CA LEU A 367 3.01 4.56 23.02
C LEU A 367 2.11 5.79 23.12
N ASN A 368 2.56 6.83 23.82
CA ASN A 368 1.86 8.10 23.83
C ASN A 368 2.16 8.83 22.51
N GLU A 369 1.13 9.14 21.73
CA GLU A 369 1.28 9.82 20.43
C GLU A 369 1.83 11.25 20.56
N ASP A 370 1.68 11.88 21.72
CA ASP A 370 2.30 13.18 21.99
C ASP A 370 3.81 13.07 22.16
N ASP A 371 4.35 11.90 22.46
CA ASP A 371 5.81 11.71 22.52
C ASP A 371 6.42 11.38 21.14
N MET A 372 5.57 11.10 20.14
CA MET A 372 5.98 10.69 18.80
C MET A 372 6.24 11.89 17.90
N ALA A 373 7.11 11.69 16.90
CA ALA A 373 7.52 12.73 15.97
C ALA A 373 6.58 12.82 14.76
N GLU A 374 6.31 14.04 14.29
CA GLU A 374 5.58 14.25 13.04
C GLU A 374 6.43 13.85 11.83
N MET A 375 5.80 13.20 10.86
CA MET A 375 6.37 12.86 9.56
C MET A 375 5.97 13.94 8.56
N LYS A 376 6.91 14.83 8.22
CA LYS A 376 6.64 16.00 7.38
C LYS A 376 6.95 15.71 5.92
N PRO A 377 6.01 15.90 4.98
CA PRO A 377 6.31 15.87 3.56
C PRO A 377 7.37 16.92 3.23
N VAL A 378 8.41 16.52 2.49
CA VAL A 378 9.49 17.40 2.04
C VAL A 378 9.80 17.17 0.58
N GLN A 379 10.49 18.14 -0.01
CA GLN A 379 10.93 18.09 -1.40
C GLN A 379 12.31 18.73 -1.52
N TYR A 380 13.15 18.16 -2.38
CA TYR A 380 14.43 18.74 -2.75
C TYR A 380 14.72 18.49 -4.23
N THR A 381 15.65 19.27 -4.78
CA THR A 381 16.05 19.16 -6.18
C THR A 381 17.35 18.38 -6.26
N SER A 382 17.32 17.25 -6.97
CA SER A 382 18.52 16.49 -7.35
C SER A 382 19.40 17.33 -8.29
N ARG A 383 20.70 17.05 -8.36
CA ARG A 383 21.68 17.87 -9.11
C ARG A 383 21.39 18.02 -10.61
N ASP A 384 20.57 17.15 -11.19
CA ASP A 384 20.13 17.21 -12.58
C ASP A 384 18.80 17.96 -12.78
N GLY A 385 18.28 18.58 -11.72
CA GLY A 385 17.04 19.34 -11.72
C GLY A 385 15.79 18.50 -11.40
N LEU A 386 15.91 17.18 -11.23
CA LEU A 386 14.78 16.34 -10.90
C LEU A 386 14.30 16.63 -9.47
N THR A 387 13.00 16.87 -9.34
CA THR A 387 12.37 17.08 -8.05
C THR A 387 12.11 15.75 -7.34
N ILE A 388 12.65 15.58 -6.14
CA ILE A 388 12.51 14.38 -5.31
C ILE A 388 11.60 14.70 -4.14
N ASN A 389 10.55 13.88 -3.97
CA ASN A 389 9.61 13.99 -2.86
C ASN A 389 10.00 12.99 -1.77
N GLY A 390 9.64 13.28 -0.53
CA GLY A 390 9.91 12.38 0.57
C GLY A 390 9.27 12.85 1.86
N TYR A 391 9.76 12.31 2.97
CA TYR A 391 9.31 12.63 4.30
C TYR A 391 10.49 12.80 5.23
N LEU A 392 10.44 13.84 6.05
CA LEU A 392 11.41 14.13 7.08
C LEU A 392 10.73 14.03 8.44
N THR A 393 11.25 13.15 9.28
CA THR A 393 10.84 13.04 10.68
C THR A 393 11.94 13.62 11.55
N LEU A 394 11.58 14.61 12.36
CA LEU A 394 12.52 15.31 13.25
C LEU A 394 12.28 14.88 14.71
N PRO A 395 13.34 14.66 15.49
CA PRO A 395 13.21 14.26 16.88
C PRO A 395 12.53 15.38 17.70
N LYS A 396 11.49 15.03 18.46
CA LYS A 396 10.76 15.98 19.30
C LYS A 396 11.63 16.49 20.45
N GLY A 397 11.41 17.75 20.85
CA GLY A 397 12.17 18.41 21.91
C GLY A 397 13.62 18.77 21.53
N ARG A 398 13.98 18.70 20.24
CA ARG A 398 15.29 19.12 19.73
C ARG A 398 15.12 20.11 18.58
N GLU A 399 15.94 21.15 18.62
CA GLU A 399 16.04 22.09 17.50
C GLU A 399 16.47 21.34 16.23
N PRO A 400 15.89 21.65 15.05
CA PRO A 400 16.24 21.02 13.78
C PRO A 400 17.58 21.56 13.25
N LYS A 401 18.65 21.39 14.04
CA LYS A 401 19.97 21.95 13.77
C LYS A 401 21.09 20.99 14.18
N ASN A 402 21.99 20.69 13.25
CA ASN A 402 23.15 19.81 13.47
C ASN A 402 22.75 18.50 14.19
N LEU A 403 21.67 17.87 13.75
CA LEU A 403 21.18 16.60 14.25
C LEU A 403 21.94 15.43 13.64
N PRO A 404 22.11 14.31 14.37
CA PRO A 404 22.47 13.06 13.72
C PRO A 404 21.30 12.61 12.82
N VAL A 405 21.62 12.11 11.63
CA VAL A 405 20.63 11.76 10.60
C VAL A 405 20.73 10.31 10.19
N VAL A 406 19.59 9.67 9.95
CA VAL A 406 19.50 8.39 9.23
C VAL A 406 18.78 8.61 7.90
N ILE A 407 19.43 8.23 6.81
CA ILE A 407 18.86 8.16 5.47
C ILE A 407 18.26 6.77 5.30
N ASN A 408 16.94 6.66 5.38
CA ASN A 408 16.23 5.38 5.25
C ASN A 408 15.72 5.23 3.81
N VAL A 409 16.37 4.36 3.04
CA VAL A 409 16.10 4.15 1.62
C VAL A 409 15.17 2.94 1.47
N HIS A 410 13.99 3.16 0.89
CA HIS A 410 13.01 2.09 0.71
C HIS A 410 13.47 1.02 -0.31
N GLY A 411 12.96 -0.20 -0.15
CA GLY A 411 13.15 -1.30 -1.09
C GLY A 411 12.32 -1.16 -2.37
N GLY A 412 12.45 -2.10 -3.30
CA GLY A 412 11.79 -2.06 -4.61
C GLY A 412 12.76 -2.41 -5.74
N PRO A 413 13.17 -1.45 -6.58
CA PRO A 413 13.11 0.01 -6.39
C PRO A 413 11.77 0.65 -6.76
N TRP A 414 10.93 -0.04 -7.53
CA TRP A 414 9.65 0.49 -8.01
C TRP A 414 8.54 0.39 -6.95
N ALA A 415 8.81 0.97 -5.79
CA ALA A 415 7.88 1.15 -4.68
C ALA A 415 7.93 2.62 -4.23
N ARG A 416 7.27 2.99 -3.13
CA ARG A 416 7.43 4.31 -2.52
C ARG A 416 7.12 4.24 -1.04
N ASP A 417 7.72 5.14 -0.28
CA ASP A 417 7.27 5.46 1.06
C ASP A 417 6.00 6.31 1.00
N ASN A 418 5.17 6.14 2.04
CA ASN A 418 3.91 6.84 2.24
C ASN A 418 3.89 7.46 3.63
N TRP A 419 3.16 8.55 3.78
CA TRP A 419 2.91 9.15 5.09
C TRP A 419 2.16 8.17 6.01
N GLY A 420 2.62 8.06 7.27
CA GLY A 420 1.98 7.25 8.30
C GLY A 420 2.98 6.74 9.34
N PHE A 421 2.46 6.12 10.40
CA PHE A 421 3.30 5.62 11.49
C PHE A 421 4.25 4.54 11.00
N ASN A 422 5.56 4.77 11.18
CA ASN A 422 6.60 3.79 10.92
C ASN A 422 7.39 3.54 12.23
N PRO A 423 7.38 2.30 12.77
CA PRO A 423 7.99 2.01 14.07
C PRO A 423 9.51 2.23 14.09
N GLU A 424 10.22 1.95 12.99
CA GLU A 424 11.66 2.19 12.89
C GLU A 424 11.98 3.68 12.92
N VAL A 425 11.23 4.47 12.14
CA VAL A 425 11.40 5.93 12.08
C VAL A 425 11.08 6.58 13.43
N GLN A 426 9.98 6.18 14.07
CA GLN A 426 9.60 6.70 15.39
C GLN A 426 10.60 6.32 16.47
N TYR A 427 11.13 5.09 16.44
CA TYR A 427 12.19 4.67 17.35
C TYR A 427 13.45 5.53 17.18
N LEU A 428 13.92 5.73 15.94
CA LEU A 428 15.10 6.55 15.65
C LEU A 428 14.89 8.01 16.08
N ALA A 429 13.72 8.58 15.79
CA ALA A 429 13.35 9.92 16.23
C ALA A 429 13.31 10.04 17.77
N ASN A 430 12.78 9.03 18.47
CA ASN A 430 12.81 8.98 19.93
C ASN A 430 14.25 8.91 20.49
N ARG A 431 15.20 8.35 19.75
CA ARG A 431 16.64 8.37 20.09
C ARG A 431 17.38 9.63 19.63
N GLY A 432 16.65 10.62 19.12
CA GLY A 432 17.22 11.92 18.78
C GLY A 432 17.81 12.01 17.38
N PHE A 433 17.53 11.05 16.49
CA PHE A 433 17.91 11.12 15.07
C PHE A 433 16.82 11.82 14.26
N ALA A 434 17.23 12.64 13.31
CA ALA A 434 16.37 12.98 12.19
C ALA A 434 16.39 11.83 11.17
N VAL A 435 15.26 11.56 10.53
CA VAL A 435 15.15 10.48 9.54
C VAL A 435 14.57 11.01 8.25
N LEU A 436 15.28 10.80 7.14
CA LEU A 436 14.80 11.14 5.80
C LEU A 436 14.44 9.86 5.06
N GLN A 437 13.21 9.81 4.57
CA GLN A 437 12.69 8.79 3.66
C GLN A 437 12.39 9.46 2.32
N MET A 438 13.10 9.07 1.26
CA MET A 438 13.00 9.74 -0.04
C MET A 438 12.45 8.79 -1.08
N ASN A 439 11.52 9.30 -1.89
CA ASN A 439 11.01 8.63 -3.07
C ASN A 439 11.87 9.07 -4.27
N PHE A 440 13.06 8.46 -4.37
CA PHE A 440 14.03 8.69 -5.43
C PHE A 440 13.47 8.34 -6.83
N ARG A 441 14.14 8.75 -7.92
CA ARG A 441 13.67 8.45 -9.29
C ARG A 441 13.42 6.94 -9.47
N GLY A 442 12.28 6.58 -10.01
CA GLY A 442 11.83 5.18 -10.04
C GLY A 442 10.71 4.85 -9.05
N SER A 443 10.56 5.63 -7.98
CA SER A 443 9.46 5.40 -7.04
C SER A 443 8.11 5.53 -7.74
N THR A 444 7.19 4.62 -7.43
CA THR A 444 5.90 4.55 -8.12
C THR A 444 4.97 5.70 -7.74
N GLY A 445 3.90 5.91 -8.51
CA GLY A 445 2.88 6.92 -8.19
C GLY A 445 3.20 8.33 -8.66
N TYR A 446 4.40 8.62 -9.15
CA TYR A 446 4.80 9.92 -9.70
C TYR A 446 4.83 9.93 -11.25
N GLY A 447 4.16 8.97 -11.89
CA GLY A 447 4.07 8.88 -13.35
C GLY A 447 5.16 8.06 -14.01
N ARG A 448 4.89 7.73 -15.28
CA ARG A 448 5.76 6.95 -16.15
C ARG A 448 7.14 7.59 -16.34
N ALA A 449 7.20 8.91 -16.57
CA ALA A 449 8.46 9.62 -16.79
C ALA A 449 9.38 9.57 -15.58
N PHE A 450 8.83 9.69 -14.36
CA PHE A 450 9.61 9.56 -13.12
C PHE A 450 10.08 8.12 -12.89
N TRP A 451 9.25 7.15 -13.25
CA TRP A 451 9.59 5.72 -13.20
C TRP A 451 10.68 5.34 -14.21
N GLU A 452 10.53 5.73 -15.48
CA GLU A 452 11.50 5.48 -16.56
C GLU A 452 12.85 6.17 -16.32
N ALA A 453 12.88 7.28 -15.59
CA ALA A 453 14.12 7.95 -15.19
C ALA A 453 15.05 7.06 -14.34
N SER A 454 14.55 5.95 -13.79
CA SER A 454 15.34 4.98 -13.03
C SER A 454 16.00 3.91 -13.90
N PHE A 455 15.66 3.82 -15.18
CA PHE A 455 16.03 2.67 -16.00
C PHE A 455 17.53 2.63 -16.27
N LYS A 456 18.16 1.51 -15.90
CA LYS A 456 19.61 1.27 -15.95
C LYS A 456 20.40 2.23 -15.06
N GLN A 457 19.76 2.83 -14.05
CA GLN A 457 20.35 3.86 -13.19
C GLN A 457 20.70 3.39 -11.77
N TRP A 458 20.65 2.08 -11.48
CA TRP A 458 21.13 1.54 -10.20
C TRP A 458 22.60 1.93 -9.98
N GLY A 459 22.88 2.57 -8.84
CA GLY A 459 24.22 3.03 -8.47
C GLY A 459 24.69 4.28 -9.23
N GLN A 460 23.84 4.83 -10.10
CA GLN A 460 24.12 6.04 -10.89
C GLN A 460 23.20 7.17 -10.42
N THR A 461 22.32 7.67 -11.29
CA THR A 461 21.51 8.84 -10.98
C THR A 461 20.46 8.59 -9.90
N MET A 462 20.00 7.35 -9.69
CA MET A 462 19.20 7.00 -8.51
C MET A 462 19.99 7.20 -7.20
N GLN A 463 21.28 6.87 -7.19
CA GLN A 463 22.13 7.11 -6.03
C GLN A 463 22.41 8.60 -5.83
N ASN A 464 22.47 9.38 -6.92
CA ASN A 464 22.58 10.84 -6.82
C ASN A 464 21.40 11.45 -6.07
N ASP A 465 20.17 10.96 -6.29
CA ASP A 465 19.00 11.45 -5.56
C ASP A 465 19.13 11.24 -4.05
N VAL A 466 19.65 10.09 -3.63
CA VAL A 466 19.92 9.81 -2.21
C VAL A 466 21.01 10.72 -1.67
N THR A 467 22.14 10.82 -2.38
CA THR A 467 23.26 11.69 -2.00
C THR A 467 22.87 13.17 -1.94
N ASP A 468 22.04 13.64 -2.86
CA ASP A 468 21.61 15.03 -2.90
C ASP A 468 20.58 15.33 -1.79
N GLY A 469 19.82 14.32 -1.33
CA GLY A 469 19.00 14.42 -0.12
C GLY A 469 19.84 14.65 1.15
N VAL A 470 20.99 13.98 1.28
CA VAL A 470 21.95 14.22 2.38
C VAL A 470 22.47 15.65 2.33
N LYS A 471 22.94 16.09 1.15
CA LYS A 471 23.47 17.44 0.97
C LYS A 471 22.42 18.51 1.25
N TRP A 472 21.19 18.31 0.78
CA TRP A 472 20.08 19.18 1.08
C TRP A 472 19.88 19.34 2.60
N LEU A 473 19.88 18.25 3.38
CA LEU A 473 19.76 18.35 4.84
C LEU A 473 20.92 19.12 5.49
N ILE A 474 22.15 18.97 4.99
CA ILE A 474 23.32 19.72 5.48
C ILE A 474 23.17 21.21 5.13
N GLU A 475 22.74 21.54 3.92
CA GLU A 475 22.50 22.91 3.45
C GLU A 475 21.39 23.61 4.23
N GLN A 476 20.33 22.87 4.61
CA GLN A 476 19.29 23.37 5.51
C GLN A 476 19.79 23.56 6.96
N GLY A 477 21.03 23.13 7.29
CA GLY A 477 21.59 23.15 8.64
C GLY A 477 20.99 22.09 9.57
N ILE A 478 20.16 21.19 9.05
CA ILE A 478 19.47 20.15 9.82
C ILE A 478 20.46 19.04 10.17
N ALA A 479 21.21 18.53 9.19
CA ALA A 479 22.16 17.45 9.38
C ALA A 479 23.52 17.94 9.90
N ASP A 480 24.06 17.26 10.89
CA ASP A 480 25.49 17.29 11.19
C ASP A 480 26.22 16.39 10.18
N SER A 481 27.08 16.98 9.35
CA SER A 481 27.79 16.28 8.27
C SER A 481 28.72 15.17 8.76
N GLY A 482 29.13 15.18 10.04
CA GLY A 482 29.92 14.11 10.65
C GLY A 482 29.09 12.98 11.25
N ARG A 483 27.75 13.08 11.25
CA ARG A 483 26.83 12.14 11.93
C ARG A 483 25.65 11.74 11.06
N VAL A 484 25.91 11.38 9.81
CA VAL A 484 24.92 10.82 8.89
C VAL A 484 25.11 9.31 8.75
N ALA A 485 24.05 8.54 8.86
CA ALA A 485 24.01 7.11 8.58
C ALA A 485 23.07 6.83 7.40
N ILE A 486 23.25 5.69 6.74
CA ILE A 486 22.37 5.21 5.66
C ILE A 486 21.90 3.78 5.94
N CYS A 487 20.62 3.50 5.75
CA CYS A 487 20.08 2.15 5.89
C CYS A 487 18.99 1.86 4.88
N GLY A 488 18.73 0.58 4.62
CA GLY A 488 17.65 0.16 3.74
C GLY A 488 17.63 -1.33 3.48
N ALA A 489 16.52 -1.83 2.94
CA ALA A 489 16.32 -3.24 2.64
C ALA A 489 16.16 -3.53 1.15
N SER A 490 16.62 -4.69 0.68
CA SER A 490 16.52 -5.09 -0.74
C SER A 490 17.21 -4.08 -1.67
N TYR A 491 16.50 -3.35 -2.55
CA TYR A 491 17.09 -2.21 -3.27
C TYR A 491 17.67 -1.14 -2.33
N GLY A 492 17.02 -0.86 -1.21
CA GLY A 492 17.55 0.07 -0.20
C GLY A 492 18.86 -0.42 0.43
N GLY A 493 19.03 -1.74 0.53
CA GLY A 493 20.29 -2.36 0.96
C GLY A 493 21.38 -2.21 -0.11
N TYR A 494 21.03 -2.39 -1.39
CA TYR A 494 21.92 -2.05 -2.51
C TYR A 494 22.33 -0.57 -2.47
N ALA A 495 21.37 0.35 -2.28
CA ALA A 495 21.65 1.79 -2.20
C ALA A 495 22.50 2.16 -0.97
N THR A 496 22.34 1.43 0.14
CA THR A 496 23.20 1.53 1.32
C THR A 496 24.64 1.14 0.98
N LEU A 497 24.85 -0.04 0.38
CA LEU A 497 26.18 -0.48 -0.06
C LEU A 497 26.80 0.47 -1.09
N ALA A 498 26.00 0.95 -2.06
CA ALA A 498 26.44 1.92 -3.07
C ALA A 498 26.83 3.28 -2.44
N GLY A 499 26.06 3.76 -1.46
CA GLY A 499 26.39 4.97 -0.72
C GLY A 499 27.73 4.87 0.01
N LEU A 500 27.96 3.76 0.71
CA LEU A 500 29.23 3.49 1.40
C LEU A 500 30.41 3.30 0.43
N ALA A 501 30.16 2.82 -0.79
CA ALA A 501 31.21 2.61 -1.79
C ALA A 501 31.54 3.89 -2.60
N TYR A 502 30.54 4.67 -2.98
CA TYR A 502 30.67 5.78 -3.93
C TYR A 502 30.69 7.17 -3.28
N SER A 503 30.23 7.29 -2.03
CA SER A 503 30.27 8.54 -1.27
C SER A 503 30.58 8.29 0.22
N PRO A 504 31.66 7.54 0.54
CA PRO A 504 31.99 7.16 1.92
C PRO A 504 32.21 8.36 2.85
N GLU A 505 32.60 9.51 2.31
CA GLU A 505 32.80 10.75 3.05
C GLU A 505 31.52 11.34 3.64
N LEU A 506 30.35 10.93 3.14
CA LEU A 506 29.06 11.40 3.64
C LEU A 506 28.53 10.61 4.83
N TYR A 507 29.02 9.39 5.08
CA TYR A 507 28.40 8.45 6.00
C TYR A 507 29.34 8.02 7.11
N ALA A 508 28.90 8.20 8.35
CA ALA A 508 29.58 7.68 9.54
C ALA A 508 29.40 6.15 9.68
N CYS A 509 28.27 5.61 9.23
CA CYS A 509 28.01 4.16 9.15
C CYS A 509 26.88 3.85 8.14
N GLY A 510 26.70 2.57 7.83
CA GLY A 510 25.52 2.11 7.11
C GLY A 510 25.05 0.71 7.52
N VAL A 511 23.76 0.45 7.32
CA VAL A 511 23.10 -0.81 7.70
C VAL A 511 22.38 -1.40 6.49
N ASP A 512 22.94 -2.49 5.96
CA ASP A 512 22.38 -3.24 4.84
C ASP A 512 21.46 -4.37 5.34
N TYR A 513 20.17 -4.32 4.99
CA TYR A 513 19.23 -5.40 5.21
C TYR A 513 18.96 -6.16 3.90
N VAL A 514 19.47 -7.38 3.77
CA VAL A 514 19.21 -8.27 2.60
C VAL A 514 19.42 -7.57 1.23
N GLY A 515 20.42 -6.68 1.15
CA GLY A 515 20.70 -5.89 -0.04
C GLY A 515 21.24 -6.72 -1.19
N VAL A 516 20.87 -6.31 -2.41
CA VAL A 516 21.51 -6.84 -3.60
C VAL A 516 22.94 -6.31 -3.63
N SER A 517 23.95 -7.16 -3.52
CA SER A 517 25.37 -6.73 -3.55
C SER A 517 26.04 -6.96 -4.91
N ASN A 518 25.46 -7.80 -5.77
CA ASN A 518 25.96 -8.10 -7.11
C ASN A 518 24.80 -8.36 -8.08
N LEU A 519 24.66 -7.47 -9.07
CA LEU A 519 23.58 -7.53 -10.07
C LEU A 519 23.68 -8.76 -10.98
N PHE A 520 24.89 -9.26 -11.29
CA PHE A 520 25.05 -10.44 -12.14
C PHE A 520 24.51 -11.70 -11.45
N THR A 521 24.86 -11.92 -10.19
CA THR A 521 24.36 -13.07 -9.43
C THR A 521 22.87 -12.93 -9.12
N PHE A 522 22.38 -11.71 -8.86
CA PHE A 522 20.95 -11.44 -8.70
C PHE A 522 20.16 -11.87 -9.94
N MET A 523 20.56 -11.43 -11.13
CA MET A 523 19.89 -11.81 -12.39
C MET A 523 19.92 -13.33 -12.68
N GLN A 524 20.89 -14.05 -12.12
CA GLN A 524 21.00 -15.51 -12.25
C GLN A 524 20.16 -16.30 -11.22
N THR A 525 19.70 -15.65 -10.15
CA THR A 525 19.07 -16.31 -8.98
C THR A 525 17.63 -15.86 -8.74
N ILE A 526 17.02 -15.12 -9.67
CA ILE A 526 15.61 -14.73 -9.57
C ILE A 526 14.69 -15.96 -9.44
N PRO A 527 13.57 -15.86 -8.70
CA PRO A 527 12.60 -16.93 -8.62
C PRO A 527 12.11 -17.37 -10.02
N PRO A 528 11.77 -18.65 -10.24
CA PRO A 528 11.35 -19.13 -11.56
C PRO A 528 10.17 -18.36 -12.17
N TYR A 529 9.24 -17.89 -11.34
CA TYR A 529 8.07 -17.11 -11.77
C TYR A 529 8.40 -15.64 -12.11
N TRP A 530 9.64 -15.19 -11.93
CA TRP A 530 10.11 -13.89 -12.42
C TRP A 530 10.72 -13.98 -13.82
N LYS A 531 11.04 -15.20 -14.30
CA LYS A 531 11.65 -15.42 -15.61
C LYS A 531 10.92 -14.73 -16.78
N PRO A 532 9.57 -14.68 -16.83
CA PRO A 532 8.86 -13.95 -17.90
C PRO A 532 9.19 -12.45 -17.97
N PHE A 533 9.70 -11.85 -16.89
CA PHE A 533 10.01 -10.43 -16.80
C PHE A 533 11.49 -10.10 -17.04
N LEU A 534 12.34 -11.09 -17.38
CA LEU A 534 13.78 -10.87 -17.52
C LEU A 534 14.12 -9.78 -18.55
N GLU A 535 13.45 -9.78 -19.70
CA GLU A 535 13.68 -8.75 -20.72
C GLU A 535 13.30 -7.36 -20.20
N MET A 536 12.17 -7.25 -19.49
CA MET A 536 11.79 -6.04 -18.75
C MET A 536 12.91 -5.59 -17.81
N MET A 537 13.42 -6.52 -16.99
CA MET A 537 14.46 -6.24 -16.00
C MET A 537 15.80 -5.83 -16.63
N TYR A 538 16.09 -6.21 -17.87
CA TYR A 538 17.25 -5.73 -18.60
C TYR A 538 17.04 -4.35 -19.24
N GLU A 539 15.79 -3.99 -19.52
CA GLU A 539 15.44 -2.66 -20.02
C GLU A 539 15.39 -1.62 -18.90
N MET A 540 14.86 -2.02 -17.75
CA MET A 540 14.86 -1.25 -16.50
C MET A 540 16.22 -1.26 -15.81
#